data_AF-A0AAV0CU12-F1
#
_entry.id   AF-A0AAV0CU12-F1
#
_cell.length_a   1.000
_cell.length_b   1.000
_cell.length_c   1.000
_cell.angle_alpha   90.00
_cell.angle_beta   90.00
_cell.angle_gamma   90.00
#
_symmetry.space_group_name_H-M   'P 1'
#
loop_
_entity.id
_entity.type
_entity.pdbx_description
1 polymer ?
#
loop_
_entity_poly.entity_id
_entity_poly.type
_entity_poly.pdbx_seq_one_letter_code
_entity_poly.pdbx_strand_id
1 'polypeptide(L)'
;MYETIHGLIPAISDGCLVDSEHEITSEILVAGDRIGEACVKIFCDLENSIKNDVARNPVPGGAVHPLTRYVMNYLINACDFRPTLERIFQKHANSTGKCETSSFSAQLLNTMDLLDKNLEAKSNLYKDLSLRVIFLMNNGRYILQKIKGSPEIHEAMGDTSYRRRSTVVRQYHKNYQRETWGKVLQILKHDGLLQNGKVNKAALKERFKSFSNMMDEIHKTQSTWVVNDEQLQSELRVSISAVIIPAYRAFLAKFKQHLDGSKHVDRYIKYQSDDIETLIEGLFDGNPTSMNKSRKN
;
A
#
# COMPACT_ATOMS: atom_id res chain seq x y z
N MET A 1 -13.34 -6.98 -30.51
CA MET A 1 -14.41 -7.97 -30.82
C MET A 1 -15.79 -7.36 -30.63
N TYR A 2 -16.22 -7.08 -29.39
CA TYR A 2 -17.53 -6.47 -29.13
C TYR A 2 -17.78 -5.18 -29.94
N GLU A 3 -16.86 -4.23 -29.87
CA GLU A 3 -16.97 -2.96 -30.60
C GLU A 3 -16.98 -3.16 -32.11
N THR A 4 -16.14 -4.07 -32.62
CA THR A 4 -16.07 -4.41 -34.04
C THR A 4 -17.40 -4.98 -34.55
N ILE A 5 -17.99 -5.94 -33.83
CA ILE A 5 -19.25 -6.58 -34.21
C ILE A 5 -20.39 -5.56 -34.19
N HIS A 6 -20.46 -4.70 -33.18
CA HIS A 6 -21.44 -3.62 -33.14
C HIS A 6 -21.23 -2.55 -34.23
N GLY A 7 -19.98 -2.26 -34.60
CA GLY A 7 -19.64 -1.33 -35.66
C GLY A 7 -20.01 -1.81 -37.06
N LEU A 8 -20.26 -3.12 -37.25
CA LEU A 8 -20.70 -3.68 -38.53
C LEU A 8 -22.21 -3.50 -38.78
N ILE A 9 -23.01 -3.27 -37.73
CA ILE A 9 -24.47 -3.15 -37.84
C ILE A 9 -24.88 -2.04 -38.84
N PRO A 10 -24.36 -0.81 -38.76
CA PRO A 10 -24.74 0.25 -39.71
C PRO A 10 -24.35 -0.08 -41.16
N ALA A 11 -23.18 -0.70 -41.36
CA ALA A 11 -22.69 -1.05 -42.69
C ALA A 11 -23.51 -2.15 -43.37
N ILE A 12 -24.13 -3.03 -42.59
CA ILE A 12 -24.99 -4.10 -43.09
C ILE A 12 -26.38 -3.56 -43.45
N SER A 13 -26.89 -2.61 -42.66
CA SER A 13 -28.15 -1.93 -42.96
C SER A 13 -28.12 -1.08 -44.23
N ASP A 14 -26.95 -0.56 -44.63
CA ASP A 14 -26.83 0.24 -45.86
C ASP A 14 -26.66 -0.62 -47.15
N GLY A 15 -26.37 -1.93 -47.03
CA GLY A 15 -25.88 -2.74 -48.15
C GLY A 15 -26.63 -4.04 -48.47
N CYS A 16 -27.62 -4.47 -47.66
CA CYS A 16 -28.30 -5.76 -47.81
C CYS A 16 -29.75 -5.67 -48.33
N LEU A 17 -30.24 -6.77 -48.92
CA LEU A 17 -31.68 -6.95 -49.16
C LEU A 17 -32.40 -7.12 -47.81
N VAL A 18 -33.58 -6.51 -47.66
CA VAL A 18 -34.31 -6.34 -46.39
C VAL A 18 -34.45 -7.66 -45.59
N ASP A 19 -34.76 -8.78 -46.25
CA ASP A 19 -34.94 -10.07 -45.55
C ASP A 19 -33.61 -10.65 -45.03
N SER A 20 -32.51 -10.50 -45.77
CA SER A 20 -31.18 -10.95 -45.34
C SER A 20 -30.54 -10.01 -44.32
N GLU A 21 -30.88 -8.71 -44.37
CA GLU A 21 -30.45 -7.71 -43.40
C GLU A 21 -30.93 -8.05 -41.98
N HIS A 22 -32.21 -8.43 -41.84
CA HIS A 22 -32.79 -8.75 -40.54
C HIS A 22 -32.16 -9.99 -39.88
N GLU A 23 -31.93 -11.05 -40.65
CA GLU A 23 -31.33 -12.29 -40.14
C GLU A 23 -29.87 -12.07 -39.71
N ILE A 24 -29.07 -11.42 -40.55
CA ILE A 24 -27.65 -11.14 -40.25
C ILE A 24 -27.53 -10.19 -39.05
N THR A 25 -28.37 -9.16 -38.98
CA THR A 25 -28.38 -8.23 -37.84
C THR A 25 -28.76 -8.94 -36.54
N SER A 26 -29.72 -9.86 -36.59
CA SER A 26 -30.10 -10.66 -35.43
C SER A 26 -28.94 -11.51 -34.91
N GLU A 27 -28.25 -12.22 -35.79
CA GLU A 27 -27.08 -13.05 -35.43
C GLU A 27 -25.93 -12.22 -34.86
N ILE A 28 -25.67 -11.03 -35.42
CA ILE A 28 -24.67 -10.08 -34.92
C ILE A 28 -25.00 -9.61 -33.51
N LEU A 29 -26.28 -9.30 -33.24
CA LEU A 29 -26.73 -8.90 -31.90
C LEU A 29 -26.59 -10.05 -30.90
N VAL A 30 -26.95 -11.27 -31.28
CA VAL A 30 -26.79 -12.47 -30.43
C VAL A 30 -25.32 -12.73 -30.12
N ALA A 31 -24.43 -12.63 -31.11
CA ALA A 31 -22.99 -12.76 -30.90
C ALA A 31 -22.44 -11.66 -29.98
N GLY A 32 -22.89 -10.41 -30.19
CA GLY A 32 -22.57 -9.27 -29.33
C GLY A 32 -22.99 -9.51 -27.87
N ASP A 33 -24.21 -10.01 -27.66
CA ASP A 33 -24.74 -10.31 -26.33
C ASP A 33 -23.93 -11.38 -25.60
N ARG A 34 -23.58 -12.48 -26.30
CA ARG A 34 -22.72 -13.53 -25.73
C ARG A 34 -21.35 -13.00 -25.33
N ILE A 35 -20.77 -12.10 -26.12
CA ILE A 35 -19.50 -11.46 -25.78
C ILE A 35 -19.67 -10.53 -24.58
N GLY A 36 -20.75 -9.74 -24.53
CA GLY A 36 -21.07 -8.87 -23.41
C GLY A 36 -21.24 -9.64 -22.10
N GLU A 37 -21.98 -10.74 -22.12
CA GLU A 37 -22.13 -11.65 -20.97
C GLU A 37 -20.81 -12.26 -20.54
N ALA A 38 -19.97 -12.69 -21.49
CA ALA A 38 -18.64 -13.19 -21.20
C ALA A 38 -17.76 -12.12 -20.54
N CYS A 39 -17.81 -10.87 -21.00
CA CYS A 39 -17.10 -9.75 -20.38
C CYS A 39 -17.51 -9.57 -18.91
N VAL A 40 -18.82 -9.51 -18.61
CA VAL A 40 -19.31 -9.39 -17.21
C VAL A 40 -18.82 -10.57 -16.38
N LYS A 41 -18.91 -11.80 -16.92
CA LYS A 41 -18.45 -13.01 -16.23
C LYS A 41 -16.95 -12.97 -15.87
N ILE A 42 -16.10 -12.46 -16.76
CA ILE A 42 -14.65 -12.35 -16.48
C ILE A 42 -14.40 -11.46 -15.25
N PHE A 43 -15.15 -10.37 -15.08
CA PHE A 43 -15.05 -9.52 -13.89
C PHE A 43 -15.54 -10.25 -12.63
N CYS A 44 -16.65 -11.00 -12.70
CA CYS A 44 -17.08 -11.84 -11.58
C CYS A 44 -16.02 -12.89 -11.20
N ASP A 45 -15.40 -13.52 -12.20
CA ASP A 45 -14.35 -14.53 -11.99
C ASP A 45 -13.10 -13.89 -11.38
N LEU A 46 -12.74 -12.67 -11.79
CA LEU A 46 -11.67 -11.89 -11.16
C LEU A 46 -11.97 -11.60 -9.68
N GLU A 47 -13.18 -11.14 -9.35
CA GLU A 47 -13.55 -10.90 -7.95
C GLU A 47 -13.48 -12.17 -7.11
N ASN A 48 -14.00 -13.28 -7.65
CA ASN A 48 -13.94 -14.57 -6.98
C ASN A 48 -12.50 -15.03 -6.80
N SER A 49 -11.63 -14.80 -7.78
CA SER A 49 -10.20 -15.07 -7.66
C SER A 49 -9.56 -14.24 -6.56
N ILE A 50 -9.90 -12.95 -6.41
CA ILE A 50 -9.37 -12.10 -5.34
C ILE A 50 -9.88 -12.56 -3.98
N LYS A 51 -11.17 -12.88 -3.86
CA LYS A 51 -11.78 -13.38 -2.61
C LYS A 51 -11.14 -14.69 -2.15
N ASN A 52 -10.84 -15.58 -3.09
CA ASN A 52 -10.28 -16.91 -2.82
C ASN A 52 -8.73 -16.94 -2.79
N ASP A 53 -8.04 -15.83 -3.02
CA ASP A 53 -6.58 -15.76 -2.96
C ASP A 53 -6.07 -15.75 -1.52
N VAL A 54 -6.02 -16.95 -0.92
CA VAL A 54 -5.50 -17.18 0.42
C VAL A 54 -3.98 -17.32 0.36
N ALA A 55 -3.24 -16.25 0.71
CA ALA A 55 -1.80 -16.36 0.88
C ALA A 55 -1.47 -17.13 2.17
N ARG A 56 -0.59 -18.13 2.05
CA ARG A 56 -0.08 -18.89 3.20
C ARG A 56 1.17 -18.26 3.81
N ASN A 57 1.92 -17.48 3.03
CA ASN A 57 3.17 -16.88 3.43
C ASN A 57 3.17 -15.36 3.20
N PRO A 58 3.67 -14.56 4.15
CA PRO A 58 3.83 -13.12 3.95
C PRO A 58 4.91 -12.82 2.90
N VAL A 59 4.79 -11.67 2.24
CA VAL A 59 5.81 -11.18 1.30
C VAL A 59 7.05 -10.74 2.11
N PRO A 60 8.26 -11.23 1.80
CA PRO A 60 9.46 -10.84 2.52
C PRO A 60 9.64 -9.31 2.56
N GLY A 61 9.96 -8.78 3.73
CA GLY A 61 10.20 -7.35 3.93
C GLY A 61 8.99 -6.43 3.75
N GLY A 62 7.77 -6.96 3.58
CA GLY A 62 6.57 -6.13 3.43
C GLY A 62 6.45 -5.46 2.07
N ALA A 63 7.12 -5.95 1.03
CA ALA A 63 7.06 -5.38 -0.31
C ALA A 63 5.65 -5.44 -0.94
N VAL A 64 5.48 -4.78 -2.08
CA VAL A 64 4.23 -4.80 -2.87
C VAL A 64 3.86 -6.25 -3.23
N HIS A 65 2.61 -6.63 -2.98
CA HIS A 65 2.11 -7.97 -3.24
C HIS A 65 1.88 -8.19 -4.75
N PRO A 66 2.23 -9.36 -5.32
CA PRO A 66 1.99 -9.67 -6.74
C PRO A 66 0.53 -9.50 -7.17
N LEU A 67 -0.43 -9.94 -6.34
CA LEU A 67 -1.87 -9.71 -6.55
C LEU A 67 -2.19 -8.23 -6.81
N THR A 68 -1.60 -7.30 -6.04
CA THR A 68 -1.82 -5.87 -6.23
C THR A 68 -1.36 -5.43 -7.62
N ARG A 69 -0.21 -5.92 -8.09
CA ARG A 69 0.28 -5.60 -9.44
C ARG A 69 -0.64 -6.17 -10.52
N TYR A 70 -1.05 -7.43 -10.37
CA TYR A 70 -1.94 -8.13 -11.29
C TYR A 70 -3.28 -7.42 -11.43
N VAL A 71 -3.96 -7.17 -10.31
CA VAL A 71 -5.28 -6.52 -10.29
C VAL A 71 -5.18 -5.10 -10.84
N MET A 72 -4.18 -4.31 -10.44
CA MET A 72 -4.03 -2.95 -10.96
C MET A 72 -3.76 -2.92 -12.47
N ASN A 73 -2.94 -3.82 -12.98
CA ASN A 73 -2.67 -3.92 -14.42
C ASN A 73 -3.95 -4.29 -15.19
N TYR A 74 -4.71 -5.24 -14.67
CA TYR A 74 -5.98 -5.65 -15.25
C TYR A 74 -6.99 -4.48 -15.30
N LEU A 75 -7.15 -3.77 -14.17
CA LEU A 75 -8.11 -2.69 -14.06
C LEU A 75 -7.73 -1.47 -14.90
N ILE A 76 -6.43 -1.15 -15.01
CA ILE A 76 -5.96 -0.07 -15.90
C ILE A 76 -6.33 -0.40 -17.35
N ASN A 77 -5.96 -1.59 -17.84
CA ASN A 77 -6.28 -2.00 -19.21
C ASN A 77 -7.79 -2.04 -19.48
N ALA A 78 -8.60 -2.39 -18.48
CA ALA A 78 -10.05 -2.34 -18.61
C ALA A 78 -10.59 -0.91 -18.74
N CYS A 79 -10.02 0.04 -18.01
CA CYS A 79 -10.48 1.43 -18.03
C CYS A 79 -10.28 2.11 -19.39
N ASP A 80 -9.33 1.65 -20.21
CA ASP A 80 -9.17 2.10 -21.61
C ASP A 80 -10.43 1.86 -22.45
N PHE A 81 -11.23 0.84 -22.09
CA PHE A 81 -12.48 0.48 -22.76
C PHE A 81 -13.73 0.91 -21.98
N ARG A 82 -13.59 1.86 -21.03
CA ARG A 82 -14.66 2.27 -20.11
C ARG A 82 -16.00 2.58 -20.80
N PRO A 83 -16.10 3.39 -21.88
CA PRO A 83 -17.40 3.69 -22.50
C PRO A 83 -18.12 2.44 -23.01
N THR A 84 -17.36 1.46 -23.50
CA THR A 84 -17.91 0.19 -23.98
C THR A 84 -18.27 -0.73 -22.82
N LEU A 85 -17.41 -0.83 -21.81
CA LEU A 85 -17.70 -1.62 -20.61
C LEU A 85 -18.91 -1.07 -19.85
N GLU A 86 -19.10 0.25 -19.75
CA GLU A 86 -20.30 0.82 -19.12
C GLU A 86 -21.58 0.39 -19.82
N ARG A 87 -21.61 0.41 -21.16
CA ARG A 87 -22.76 -0.07 -21.94
C ARG A 87 -23.01 -1.57 -21.75
N ILE A 88 -21.94 -2.38 -21.75
CA ILE A 88 -22.02 -3.82 -21.52
C ILE A 88 -22.59 -4.11 -20.12
N PHE A 89 -22.05 -3.47 -19.08
CA PHE A 89 -22.51 -3.68 -17.71
C PHE A 89 -23.96 -3.22 -17.53
N GLN A 90 -24.34 -2.07 -18.10
CA GLN A 90 -25.73 -1.60 -18.04
C GLN A 90 -26.71 -2.57 -18.69
N LYS A 91 -26.31 -3.22 -19.78
CA LYS A 91 -27.14 -4.18 -20.52
C LYS A 91 -27.19 -5.57 -19.87
N HIS A 92 -26.07 -6.05 -19.32
CA HIS A 92 -25.90 -7.45 -18.90
C HIS A 92 -25.72 -7.67 -17.39
N ALA A 93 -25.76 -6.64 -16.55
CA ALA A 93 -25.61 -6.80 -15.10
C ALA A 93 -26.65 -7.76 -14.48
N ASN A 94 -27.89 -7.74 -14.97
CA ASN A 94 -28.98 -8.55 -14.42
C ASN A 94 -29.03 -9.99 -14.94
N SER A 95 -28.37 -10.32 -16.06
CA SER A 95 -28.49 -11.64 -16.70
C SER A 95 -27.65 -12.72 -16.01
N THR A 96 -26.64 -12.36 -15.22
CA THR A 96 -25.71 -13.32 -14.61
C THR A 96 -26.08 -13.75 -13.18
N GLY A 97 -27.03 -13.05 -12.53
CA GLY A 97 -27.50 -13.35 -11.15
C GLY A 97 -26.42 -13.34 -10.06
N LYS A 98 -25.17 -12.98 -10.40
CA LYS A 98 -23.98 -13.04 -9.53
C LYS A 98 -23.20 -11.72 -9.47
N CYS A 99 -23.40 -10.82 -10.43
CA CYS A 99 -22.80 -9.49 -10.43
C CYS A 99 -23.84 -8.49 -9.91
N GLU A 100 -23.71 -8.06 -8.66
CA GLU A 100 -24.69 -7.14 -8.04
C GLU A 100 -24.58 -5.70 -8.57
N THR A 101 -23.51 -5.38 -9.32
CA THR A 101 -23.23 -4.01 -9.78
C THR A 101 -23.74 -3.75 -11.19
N SER A 102 -24.57 -2.73 -11.35
CA SER A 102 -25.19 -2.34 -12.62
C SER A 102 -24.32 -1.49 -13.54
N SER A 103 -23.13 -1.05 -13.09
CA SER A 103 -22.21 -0.23 -13.88
C SER A 103 -20.77 -0.73 -13.77
N PHE A 104 -19.96 -0.48 -14.79
CA PHE A 104 -18.55 -0.85 -14.78
C PHE A 104 -17.79 -0.06 -13.70
N SER A 105 -18.11 1.21 -13.50
CA SER A 105 -17.52 2.02 -12.42
C SER A 105 -17.81 1.42 -11.03
N ALA A 106 -19.02 0.91 -10.79
CA ALA A 106 -19.34 0.23 -9.53
C ALA A 106 -18.56 -1.09 -9.38
N GLN A 107 -18.46 -1.87 -10.45
CA GLN A 107 -17.65 -3.10 -10.51
C GLN A 107 -16.17 -2.83 -10.22
N LEU A 108 -15.61 -1.76 -10.79
CA LEU A 108 -14.24 -1.31 -10.57
C LEU A 108 -14.00 -0.99 -9.08
N LEU A 109 -14.89 -0.19 -8.48
CA LEU A 109 -14.79 0.18 -7.07
C LEU A 109 -14.93 -1.04 -6.14
N ASN A 110 -15.81 -1.99 -6.47
CA ASN A 110 -15.96 -3.22 -5.72
C ASN A 110 -14.71 -4.10 -5.80
N THR A 111 -14.15 -4.27 -7.00
CA THR A 111 -12.90 -5.04 -7.21
C THR A 111 -11.74 -4.43 -6.40
N MET A 112 -11.66 -3.10 -6.35
CA MET A 112 -10.67 -2.37 -5.56
C MET A 112 -10.86 -2.57 -4.04
N ASP A 113 -12.10 -2.56 -3.55
CA ASP A 113 -12.42 -2.83 -2.14
C ASP A 113 -12.10 -4.28 -1.74
N LEU A 114 -12.37 -5.24 -2.63
CA LEU A 114 -11.98 -6.64 -2.44
C LEU A 114 -10.46 -6.80 -2.35
N LEU A 115 -9.71 -6.08 -3.19
CA LEU A 115 -8.25 -6.06 -3.10
C LEU A 115 -7.78 -5.48 -1.76
N ASP A 116 -8.36 -4.37 -1.30
CA ASP A 116 -7.99 -3.77 -0.01
C ASP A 116 -8.24 -4.74 1.16
N LYS A 117 -9.42 -5.37 1.21
CA LYS A 117 -9.78 -6.37 2.23
C LYS A 117 -8.85 -7.58 2.20
N ASN A 118 -8.53 -8.07 1.00
CA ASN A 118 -7.60 -9.18 0.84
C ASN A 118 -6.19 -8.82 1.34
N LEU A 119 -5.69 -7.62 1.02
CA LEU A 119 -4.41 -7.13 1.52
C LEU A 119 -4.41 -6.94 3.03
N GLU A 120 -5.50 -6.45 3.62
CA GLU A 120 -5.64 -6.36 5.06
C GLU A 120 -5.57 -7.74 5.73
N ALA A 121 -6.28 -8.73 5.20
CA ALA A 121 -6.21 -10.09 5.67
C ALA A 121 -4.78 -10.67 5.59
N LYS A 122 -4.07 -10.42 4.49
CA LYS A 122 -2.68 -10.86 4.32
C LYS A 122 -1.69 -10.13 5.21
N SER A 123 -1.97 -8.88 5.56
CA SER A 123 -1.17 -8.17 6.54
C SER A 123 -1.15 -8.92 7.88
N ASN A 124 -2.21 -9.65 8.24
CA ASN A 124 -2.26 -10.41 9.50
C ASN A 124 -1.25 -11.56 9.57
N LEU A 125 -0.60 -11.93 8.46
CA LEU A 125 0.45 -12.94 8.43
C LEU A 125 1.78 -12.45 9.03
N TYR A 126 2.01 -11.13 9.13
CA TYR A 126 3.18 -10.60 9.81
C TYR A 126 2.94 -10.51 11.32
N LYS A 127 3.88 -11.04 12.10
CA LYS A 127 3.85 -10.94 13.57
C LYS A 127 4.08 -9.52 14.07
N ASP A 128 4.96 -8.77 13.40
CA ASP A 128 5.28 -7.39 13.77
C ASP A 128 4.22 -6.43 13.22
N LEU A 129 3.51 -5.74 14.11
CA LEU A 129 2.46 -4.77 13.77
C LEU A 129 2.98 -3.62 12.88
N SER A 130 4.20 -3.17 13.09
CA SER A 130 4.80 -2.10 12.29
C SER A 130 5.06 -2.59 10.86
N LEU A 131 5.49 -3.84 10.69
CA LEU A 131 5.65 -4.45 9.36
C LEU A 131 4.32 -4.65 8.63
N ARG A 132 3.23 -4.97 9.35
CA ARG A 132 1.86 -5.00 8.77
C ARG A 132 1.50 -3.66 8.13
N VAL A 133 1.79 -2.58 8.86
CA VAL A 133 1.52 -1.22 8.40
C VAL A 133 2.41 -0.82 7.22
N ILE A 134 3.70 -1.17 7.23
CA ILE A 134 4.60 -0.97 6.07
C ILE A 134 4.07 -1.70 4.83
N PHE A 135 3.64 -2.96 4.97
CA PHE A 135 3.07 -3.73 3.87
C PHE A 135 1.84 -3.05 3.26
N LEU A 136 0.89 -2.62 4.09
CA LEU A 136 -0.31 -1.93 3.62
C LEU A 136 0.03 -0.59 2.95
N MET A 137 0.98 0.15 3.51
CA MET A 137 1.44 1.42 2.97
C MET A 137 2.12 1.26 1.60
N ASN A 138 2.96 0.25 1.42
CA ASN A 138 3.60 -0.05 0.13
C ASN A 138 2.57 -0.36 -0.95
N ASN A 139 1.62 -1.23 -0.66
CA ASN A 139 0.57 -1.59 -1.61
C ASN A 139 -0.35 -0.39 -1.91
N GLY A 140 -0.74 0.37 -0.88
CA GLY A 140 -1.56 1.57 -1.06
C GLY A 140 -0.85 2.66 -1.88
N ARG A 141 0.45 2.90 -1.64
CA ARG A 141 1.26 3.85 -2.43
C ARG A 141 1.37 3.41 -3.88
N TYR A 142 1.61 2.12 -4.12
CA TYR A 142 1.66 1.55 -5.48
C TYR A 142 0.33 1.76 -6.22
N ILE A 143 -0.81 1.45 -5.58
CA ILE A 143 -2.15 1.66 -6.16
C ILE A 143 -2.36 3.14 -6.51
N LEU A 144 -2.04 4.05 -5.59
CA LEU A 144 -2.16 5.50 -5.84
C LEU A 144 -1.30 5.97 -7.02
N GLN A 145 -0.07 5.50 -7.14
CA GLN A 145 0.81 5.84 -8.27
C GLN A 145 0.25 5.33 -9.58
N LYS A 146 -0.26 4.10 -9.60
CA LYS A 146 -0.89 3.50 -10.78
C LYS A 146 -2.13 4.26 -11.21
N ILE A 147 -2.99 4.69 -10.27
CA ILE A 147 -4.13 5.54 -10.59
C ILE A 147 -3.69 6.91 -11.10
N LYS A 148 -2.72 7.55 -10.43
CA LYS A 148 -2.22 8.87 -10.84
C LYS A 148 -1.59 8.86 -12.23
N GLY A 149 -0.97 7.73 -12.62
CA GLY A 149 -0.33 7.56 -13.91
C GLY A 149 -1.27 7.20 -15.08
N SER A 150 -2.55 6.91 -14.80
CA SER A 150 -3.52 6.46 -15.79
C SER A 150 -4.81 7.29 -15.67
N PRO A 151 -5.03 8.28 -16.55
CA PRO A 151 -6.20 9.18 -16.49
C PRO A 151 -7.54 8.43 -16.45
N GLU A 152 -7.67 7.36 -17.22
CA GLU A 152 -8.91 6.62 -17.47
C GLU A 152 -9.44 5.98 -16.18
N ILE A 153 -8.57 5.32 -15.41
CA ILE A 153 -8.95 4.72 -14.12
C ILE A 153 -9.17 5.79 -13.04
N HIS A 154 -8.42 6.90 -13.11
CA HIS A 154 -8.62 8.01 -12.18
C HIS A 154 -10.00 8.63 -12.36
N GLU A 155 -10.40 8.88 -13.61
CA GLU A 155 -11.72 9.39 -13.96
C GLU A 155 -12.83 8.39 -13.58
N ALA A 156 -12.63 7.09 -13.85
CA ALA A 156 -13.58 6.05 -13.50
C ALA A 156 -13.83 5.91 -11.99
N MET A 157 -12.79 6.05 -11.17
CA MET A 157 -12.95 5.99 -9.71
C MET A 157 -13.45 7.29 -9.08
N GLY A 158 -13.13 8.42 -9.71
CA GLY A 158 -13.40 9.77 -9.21
C GLY A 158 -12.46 10.24 -8.09
N ASP A 159 -12.34 11.57 -8.01
CA ASP A 159 -11.48 12.30 -7.07
C ASP A 159 -11.71 11.91 -5.60
N THR A 160 -12.97 11.73 -5.19
CA THR A 160 -13.33 11.43 -3.80
C THR A 160 -12.73 10.11 -3.35
N SER A 161 -12.84 9.08 -4.19
CA SER A 161 -12.28 7.75 -3.93
C SER A 161 -10.75 7.79 -3.87
N TYR A 162 -10.12 8.53 -4.79
CA TYR A 162 -8.67 8.71 -4.80
C TYR A 162 -8.17 9.45 -3.54
N ARG A 163 -8.81 10.56 -3.15
CA ARG A 163 -8.47 11.31 -1.93
C ARG A 163 -8.64 10.45 -0.67
N ARG A 164 -9.72 9.65 -0.58
CA ARG A 164 -9.93 8.71 0.52
C ARG A 164 -8.78 7.72 0.65
N ARG A 165 -8.36 7.11 -0.47
CA ARG A 165 -7.21 6.19 -0.51
C ARG A 165 -5.91 6.88 -0.10
N SER A 166 -5.67 8.11 -0.55
CA SER A 166 -4.51 8.91 -0.13
C SER A 166 -4.49 9.15 1.38
N THR A 167 -5.64 9.48 1.98
CA THR A 167 -5.78 9.65 3.43
C THR A 167 -5.45 8.37 4.19
N VAL A 168 -5.91 7.21 3.71
CA VAL A 168 -5.61 5.91 4.32
C VAL A 168 -4.10 5.62 4.30
N VAL A 169 -3.41 5.88 3.19
CA VAL A 169 -1.94 5.71 3.11
C VAL A 169 -1.21 6.63 4.09
N ARG A 170 -1.64 7.89 4.22
CA ARG A 170 -1.10 8.82 5.24
C ARG A 170 -1.38 8.32 6.67
N GLN A 171 -2.51 7.66 6.90
CA GLN A 171 -2.81 7.07 8.20
C GLN A 171 -1.89 5.90 8.52
N TYR A 172 -1.54 5.06 7.54
CA TYR A 172 -0.53 4.01 7.72
C TYR A 172 0.83 4.60 8.11
N HIS A 173 1.27 5.68 7.44
CA HIS A 173 2.49 6.38 7.82
C HIS A 173 2.49 6.82 9.30
N LYS A 174 1.41 7.48 9.75
CA LYS A 174 1.26 7.88 11.16
C LYS A 174 1.21 6.70 12.13
N ASN A 175 0.53 5.62 11.75
CA ASN A 175 0.44 4.41 12.57
C ASN A 175 1.82 3.79 12.74
N TYR A 176 2.59 3.62 11.68
CA TYR A 176 3.95 3.09 11.76
C TYR A 176 4.83 3.94 12.70
N GLN A 177 4.80 5.26 12.55
CA GLN A 177 5.51 6.17 13.45
C GLN A 177 5.13 5.95 14.91
N ARG A 178 3.84 5.84 15.21
CA ARG A 178 3.37 5.62 16.58
C ARG A 178 3.79 4.25 17.13
N GLU A 179 3.61 3.18 16.36
CA GLU A 179 3.84 1.80 16.81
C GLU A 179 5.33 1.48 17.04
N THR A 180 6.23 2.03 16.20
CA THR A 180 7.68 1.87 16.36
C THR A 180 8.27 3.00 17.21
N TRP A 181 8.18 4.22 16.72
CA TRP A 181 8.94 5.37 17.24
C TRP A 181 8.30 6.01 18.47
N GLY A 182 6.99 5.80 18.68
CA GLY A 182 6.33 6.13 19.93
C GLY A 182 7.02 5.49 21.13
N LYS A 183 7.45 4.23 21.02
CA LYS A 183 8.18 3.52 22.10
C LYS A 183 9.53 4.15 22.39
N VAL A 184 10.28 4.55 21.36
CA VAL A 184 11.56 5.27 21.49
C VAL A 184 11.34 6.61 22.20
N LEU A 185 10.30 7.37 21.80
CA LEU A 185 9.96 8.63 22.46
C LEU A 185 9.54 8.43 23.92
N GLN A 186 8.83 7.34 24.25
CA GLN A 186 8.55 7.01 25.65
C GLN A 186 9.85 6.79 26.43
N ILE A 187 10.88 6.17 25.82
CA ILE A 187 12.21 6.00 26.43
C ILE A 187 12.91 7.35 26.67
N LEU A 188 12.61 8.39 25.91
CA LEU A 188 13.23 9.71 26.07
C LEU A 188 12.48 10.65 27.04
N LYS A 189 11.38 10.19 27.65
CA LYS A 189 10.67 10.98 28.65
C LYS A 189 11.45 11.13 29.97
N HIS A 190 11.17 12.22 30.66
CA HIS A 190 11.80 12.54 31.95
C HIS A 190 11.22 11.76 33.14
N ASP A 191 10.04 11.17 32.97
CA ASP A 191 9.32 10.51 34.05
C ASP A 191 10.13 9.35 34.63
N GLY A 192 10.18 9.29 35.97
CA GLY A 192 10.94 8.29 36.72
C GLY A 192 12.44 8.54 36.84
N LEU A 193 12.98 9.63 36.25
CA LEU A 193 14.40 9.99 36.38
C LEU A 193 14.73 10.86 37.58
N LEU A 194 13.71 11.50 38.18
CA LEU A 194 13.87 12.34 39.36
C LEU A 194 13.37 11.60 40.61
N GLN A 195 14.22 11.50 41.62
CA GLN A 195 13.88 11.00 42.94
C GLN A 195 14.18 12.12 43.94
N ASN A 196 13.13 12.63 44.61
CA ASN A 196 13.22 13.77 45.54
C ASN A 196 13.93 15.00 44.93
N GLY A 197 13.62 15.33 43.67
CA GLY A 197 14.22 16.46 42.95
C GLY A 197 15.66 16.25 42.46
N LYS A 198 16.28 15.09 42.75
CA LYS A 198 17.62 14.73 42.27
C LYS A 198 17.54 13.68 41.17
N VAL A 199 18.45 13.77 40.20
CA VAL A 199 18.54 12.78 39.12
C VAL A 199 19.02 11.44 39.67
N ASN A 200 18.23 10.38 39.47
CA ASN A 200 18.62 9.02 39.77
C ASN A 200 19.58 8.52 38.67
N LYS A 201 20.88 8.50 38.98
CA LYS A 201 21.93 8.11 38.03
C LYS A 201 21.79 6.67 37.53
N ALA A 202 21.26 5.74 38.35
CA ALA A 202 21.07 4.36 37.94
C ALA A 202 19.94 4.26 36.90
N ALA A 203 18.80 4.89 37.17
CA ALA A 203 17.68 4.95 36.23
C ALA A 203 18.07 5.66 34.92
N LEU A 204 18.88 6.73 35.01
CA LEU A 204 19.37 7.44 33.83
C LEU A 204 20.28 6.57 32.95
N LYS A 205 21.23 5.84 33.56
CA LYS A 205 22.09 4.90 32.82
C LYS A 205 21.27 3.82 32.13
N GLU A 206 20.27 3.27 32.82
CA GLU A 206 19.40 2.24 32.24
C GLU A 206 18.55 2.78 31.10
N ARG A 207 18.13 4.05 31.15
CA ARG A 207 17.42 4.72 30.04
C ARG A 207 18.28 4.87 28.79
N PHE A 208 19.54 5.32 28.92
CA PHE A 208 20.44 5.38 27.76
C PHE A 208 20.73 4.00 27.16
N LYS A 209 20.89 2.97 28.02
CA LYS A 209 21.04 1.58 27.57
C LYS A 209 19.79 1.07 26.85
N SER A 210 18.60 1.31 27.41
CA SER A 210 17.32 0.93 26.80
C SER A 210 17.12 1.62 25.45
N PHE A 211 17.47 2.90 25.34
CA PHE A 211 17.43 3.64 24.07
C PHE A 211 18.35 3.00 23.03
N SER A 212 19.61 2.74 23.42
CA SER A 212 20.61 2.15 22.52
C SER A 212 20.17 0.77 22.02
N ASN A 213 19.66 -0.09 22.92
CA ASN A 213 19.15 -1.41 22.56
C ASN A 213 17.94 -1.33 21.63
N MET A 214 17.01 -0.40 21.88
CA MET A 214 15.82 -0.21 21.04
C MET A 214 16.21 0.28 19.64
N MET A 215 17.16 1.22 19.55
CA MET A 215 17.70 1.67 18.25
C MET A 215 18.39 0.53 17.48
N ASP A 216 19.18 -0.30 18.18
CA ASP A 216 19.83 -1.48 17.59
C ASP A 216 18.82 -2.48 17.04
N GLU A 217 17.77 -2.78 17.83
CA GLU A 217 16.72 -3.72 17.44
C GLU A 217 15.91 -3.21 16.25
N ILE A 218 15.54 -1.93 16.26
CA ILE A 218 14.85 -1.27 15.15
C ILE A 218 15.73 -1.33 13.90
N HIS A 219 16.98 -0.89 13.98
CA HIS A 219 17.87 -0.87 12.82
C HIS A 219 18.10 -2.29 12.27
N LYS A 220 18.41 -3.25 13.13
CA LYS A 220 18.62 -4.66 12.74
C LYS A 220 17.40 -5.25 12.04
N THR A 221 16.20 -4.91 12.49
CA THR A 221 14.96 -5.49 11.96
C THR A 221 14.49 -4.75 10.72
N GLN A 222 14.39 -3.42 10.80
CA GLN A 222 13.71 -2.59 9.81
C GLN A 222 14.61 -2.19 8.62
N SER A 223 15.93 -2.32 8.72
CA SER A 223 16.82 -2.27 7.54
C SER A 223 16.51 -3.38 6.52
N THR A 224 16.02 -4.53 6.99
CA THR A 224 15.65 -5.67 6.11
C THR A 224 14.28 -5.51 5.44
N TRP A 225 13.48 -4.53 5.88
CA TRP A 225 12.18 -4.24 5.28
C TRP A 225 12.37 -3.48 3.98
N VAL A 226 11.38 -3.53 3.10
CA VAL A 226 11.47 -2.93 1.77
C VAL A 226 10.39 -1.88 1.63
N VAL A 227 10.76 -0.66 1.25
CA VAL A 227 9.81 0.36 0.76
C VAL A 227 10.18 0.68 -0.68
N ASN A 228 9.37 0.20 -1.63
CA ASN A 228 9.70 0.24 -3.06
C ASN A 228 9.69 1.64 -3.67
N ASP A 229 8.87 2.55 -3.12
CA ASP A 229 8.77 3.92 -3.60
C ASP A 229 9.81 4.78 -2.89
N GLU A 230 10.82 5.23 -3.62
CA GLU A 230 11.94 6.03 -3.07
C GLU A 230 11.44 7.31 -2.40
N GLN A 231 10.40 7.94 -2.96
CA GLN A 231 9.81 9.13 -2.36
C GLN A 231 9.15 8.81 -1.01
N LEU A 232 8.33 7.76 -0.92
CA LEU A 232 7.76 7.31 0.35
C LEU A 232 8.84 6.90 1.36
N GLN A 233 9.89 6.23 0.92
CA GLN A 233 11.02 5.83 1.76
C GLN A 233 11.69 7.07 2.36
N SER A 234 11.98 8.08 1.54
CA SER A 234 12.53 9.35 1.98
C SER A 234 11.58 10.08 2.93
N GLU A 235 10.27 10.14 2.62
CA GLU A 235 9.24 10.75 3.47
C GLU A 235 9.24 10.11 4.88
N LEU A 236 9.30 8.77 4.95
CA LEU A 236 9.39 8.03 6.22
C LEU A 236 10.64 8.41 7.01
N ARG A 237 11.83 8.31 6.39
CA ARG A 237 13.10 8.59 7.05
C ARG A 237 13.15 10.02 7.60
N VAL A 238 12.81 11.01 6.76
CA VAL A 238 12.76 12.42 7.15
C VAL A 238 11.80 12.63 8.31
N SER A 239 10.60 12.05 8.25
CA SER A 239 9.59 12.22 9.29
C SER A 239 10.00 11.62 10.63
N ILE A 240 10.76 10.51 10.64
CA ILE A 240 11.32 9.90 11.83
C ILE A 240 12.41 10.81 12.40
N SER A 241 13.39 11.19 11.57
CA SER A 241 14.52 12.05 11.96
C SER A 241 14.04 13.36 12.58
N ALA A 242 13.02 13.98 11.97
CA ALA A 242 12.43 15.23 12.44
C ALA A 242 11.84 15.17 13.86
N VAL A 243 11.50 13.97 14.36
CA VAL A 243 10.92 13.77 15.69
C VAL A 243 11.93 13.19 16.68
N ILE A 244 12.72 12.20 16.26
CA ILE A 244 13.64 11.47 17.15
C ILE A 244 14.90 12.26 17.46
N ILE A 245 15.51 12.91 16.45
CA ILE A 245 16.77 13.62 16.64
C ILE A 245 16.60 14.79 17.62
N PRO A 246 15.59 15.68 17.50
CA PRO A 246 15.40 16.75 18.47
C PRO A 246 15.11 16.22 19.88
N ALA A 247 14.29 15.17 20.00
CA ALA A 247 13.98 14.56 21.31
C ALA A 247 15.23 13.98 21.98
N TYR A 248 16.07 13.27 21.22
CA TYR A 248 17.32 12.71 21.73
C TYR A 248 18.33 13.81 22.10
N ARG A 249 18.51 14.83 21.24
CA ARG A 249 19.40 15.97 21.53
C ARG A 249 18.99 16.68 22.81
N ALA A 250 17.70 16.93 23.00
CA ALA A 250 17.17 17.56 24.22
C ALA A 250 17.42 16.69 25.46
N PHE A 251 17.16 15.38 25.36
CA PHE A 251 17.42 14.43 26.45
C PHE A 251 18.92 14.37 26.81
N LEU A 252 19.77 14.26 25.81
CA LEU A 252 21.22 14.20 25.96
C LEU A 252 21.76 15.49 26.61
N ALA A 253 21.39 16.66 26.08
CA ALA A 253 21.82 17.96 26.61
C ALA A 253 21.43 18.14 28.08
N LYS A 254 20.22 17.70 28.46
CA LYS A 254 19.73 17.83 29.83
C LYS A 254 20.45 16.90 30.81
N PHE A 255 20.72 15.65 30.40
CA PHE A 255 21.14 14.62 31.34
C PHE A 255 22.62 14.22 31.28
N LYS A 256 23.35 14.57 30.20
CA LYS A 256 24.76 14.22 30.03
C LYS A 256 25.62 14.68 31.22
N GLN A 257 25.44 15.91 31.68
CA GLN A 257 26.19 16.48 32.80
C GLN A 257 26.07 15.68 34.12
N HIS A 258 24.98 14.93 34.31
CA HIS A 258 24.78 14.12 35.51
C HIS A 258 25.60 12.81 35.49
N LEU A 259 26.22 12.50 34.35
CA LEU A 259 27.10 11.35 34.13
C LEU A 259 28.59 11.72 34.14
N ASP A 260 28.95 13.01 34.08
CA ASP A 260 30.33 13.53 33.94
C ASP A 260 31.29 13.19 35.09
N GLY A 261 30.81 12.57 36.18
CA GLY A 261 31.64 12.00 37.24
C GLY A 261 31.96 10.51 37.09
N SER A 262 31.47 9.85 36.05
CA SER A 262 31.76 8.44 35.77
C SER A 262 32.90 8.33 34.77
N LYS A 263 33.96 7.59 35.08
CA LYS A 263 35.14 7.39 34.22
C LYS A 263 34.84 6.76 32.84
N HIS A 264 33.57 6.54 32.49
CA HIS A 264 33.10 5.75 31.37
C HIS A 264 31.75 6.26 30.84
N VAL A 265 31.59 7.57 30.60
CA VAL A 265 30.36 8.14 30.01
C VAL A 265 30.05 7.47 28.65
N ASP A 266 31.09 7.21 27.85
CA ASP A 266 30.99 6.53 26.55
C ASP A 266 30.53 5.07 26.64
N ARG A 267 30.60 4.44 27.83
CA ARG A 267 30.02 3.09 28.01
C ARG A 267 28.49 3.12 28.08
N TYR A 268 27.88 4.27 28.33
CA TYR A 268 26.44 4.40 28.50
C TYR A 268 25.78 5.12 27.33
N ILE A 269 26.44 6.13 26.77
CA ILE A 269 25.95 6.89 25.62
C ILE A 269 26.58 6.30 24.36
N LYS A 270 25.88 5.38 23.71
CA LYS A 270 26.37 4.71 22.49
C LYS A 270 26.33 5.61 21.25
N TYR A 271 25.37 6.52 21.18
CA TYR A 271 25.03 7.28 19.98
C TYR A 271 25.10 8.79 20.19
N GLN A 272 25.70 9.50 19.24
CA GLN A 272 25.46 10.92 19.00
C GLN A 272 24.25 11.11 18.09
N SER A 273 23.83 12.37 17.89
CA SER A 273 22.71 12.66 16.99
C SER A 273 22.95 12.20 15.56
N ASP A 274 24.19 12.30 15.09
CA ASP A 274 24.54 12.06 13.70
C ASP A 274 24.62 10.54 13.43
N ASP A 275 24.99 9.75 14.45
CA ASP A 275 24.89 8.28 14.40
C ASP A 275 23.42 7.83 14.27
N ILE A 276 22.50 8.48 14.98
CA ILE A 276 21.06 8.18 14.90
C ILE A 276 20.52 8.51 13.50
N GLU A 277 20.95 9.63 12.93
CA GLU A 277 20.58 10.01 11.56
C GLU A 277 21.05 8.95 10.56
N THR A 278 22.32 8.53 10.65
CA THR A 278 22.88 7.46 9.82
C THR A 278 22.11 6.14 9.95
N LEU A 279 21.71 5.76 11.17
CA LEU A 279 20.88 4.57 11.39
C LEU A 279 19.50 4.70 10.75
N ILE A 280 18.87 5.87 10.82
CA ILE A 280 17.55 6.11 10.20
C ILE A 280 17.68 6.07 8.67
N GLU A 281 18.76 6.61 8.13
CA GLU A 281 19.07 6.56 6.69
C GLU A 281 19.22 5.13 6.16
N GLY A 282 19.72 4.19 6.97
CA GLY A 282 19.83 2.77 6.61
C GLY A 282 18.54 1.94 6.71
N LEU A 283 17.41 2.54 7.07
CA LEU A 283 16.14 1.81 7.22
C LEU A 283 15.44 1.59 5.90
N PHE A 284 14.78 0.44 5.72
CA PHE A 284 13.94 0.09 4.57
C PHE A 284 14.65 -0.13 3.23
N ASP A 285 15.97 -0.30 3.20
CA ASP A 285 16.70 -0.63 1.95
C ASP A 285 16.43 -2.06 1.47
N GLY A 286 16.02 -2.94 2.39
CA GLY A 286 15.84 -4.35 2.12
C GLY A 286 17.16 -5.11 2.04
N ASN A 287 17.07 -6.43 2.01
CA ASN A 287 18.26 -7.25 1.79
C ASN A 287 18.74 -7.11 0.32
N PRO A 288 20.05 -6.89 0.06
CA PRO A 288 20.61 -6.76 -1.30
C PRO A 288 20.26 -7.93 -2.22
N THR A 289 20.09 -9.14 -1.67
CA THR A 289 19.72 -10.35 -2.41
C THR A 289 18.27 -10.36 -2.90
N SER A 290 17.37 -9.60 -2.26
CA SER A 290 15.95 -9.50 -2.65
C SER A 290 15.72 -8.41 -3.71
N MET A 291 16.51 -7.34 -3.70
CA MET A 291 16.38 -6.24 -4.67
C MET A 291 16.64 -6.69 -6.13
N ASN A 292 17.56 -7.63 -6.35
CA ASN A 292 17.86 -8.15 -7.69
C ASN A 292 16.72 -8.98 -8.31
N LYS A 293 15.75 -9.46 -7.50
CA LYS A 293 14.55 -10.14 -7.99
C LYS A 293 13.40 -9.18 -8.26
N SER A 294 13.29 -8.09 -7.50
CA SER A 294 12.23 -7.07 -7.67
C SER A 294 12.45 -6.19 -8.91
N ARG A 295 13.71 -5.94 -9.30
CA ARG A 295 14.05 -5.17 -10.51
C ARG A 295 13.87 -5.94 -11.82
N LYS A 296 13.69 -7.26 -11.78
CA LYS A 296 13.56 -8.12 -12.96
C LYS A 296 12.11 -8.53 -13.29
N ASN A 297 11.14 -8.16 -12.44
CA ASN A 297 9.73 -8.56 -12.57
C ASN A 297 8.77 -7.38 -12.46
#